data_AF-A0A7H0VIM5-F1
#
_entry.id   AF-A0A7H0VIM5-F1
#
_cell.length_a   1.000
_cell.length_b   1.000
_cell.length_c   1.000
_cell.angle_alpha   90.00
_cell.angle_beta   90.00
_cell.angle_gamma   90.00
#
_symmetry.space_group_name_H-M   'P 1'
#
loop_
_entity.id
_entity.type
_entity.pdbx_description
1 polymer ?
#
loop_
_entity_poly.entity_id
_entity_poly.type
_entity_poly.pdbx_seq_one_letter_code
_entity_poly.pdbx_strand_id
1 'polypeptide(L)'
;MTKLFRKGRFNFFKGKGIGQYILYIVLEMVLVVAGILIALEINNANEDRKKEAKANFILEEVRRDLQGNLEEMRNFRINLEAKDSLLVRVLQDSVKREDYQTNFNYTALIMTYASITFLDNGFENMTRQSEYFNRDYDTLFTDLEDLYEEQYHLVETMQERLSDLVIYTIENWSREKAWFHLLSRGQLTEEALDYFTEDPFYRNAVDLYRTYAVINILPAIRAAEMQTTLAIIEINQKLNAEADAYADFEGYLIPTDPKLWAQDTGTYDLFGQVQFKLAIEGEVLSMGQIGDPMYRVYPRNDSTLYLPQADLKILCDHNGESIRLKGKRSTQLLKRIKP
;
A
#
# COMPACT_ATOMS: atom_id res chain seq x y z
N MET A 1 -41.12 -5.17 51.70
CA MET A 1 -40.74 -6.51 51.20
C MET A 1 -40.09 -7.43 52.25
N THR A 2 -39.57 -6.94 53.38
CA THR A 2 -38.86 -7.77 54.39
C THR A 2 -39.71 -8.71 55.25
N LYS A 3 -41.04 -8.53 55.31
CA LYS A 3 -41.94 -9.39 56.12
C LYS A 3 -42.36 -10.70 55.42
N LEU A 4 -42.41 -10.72 54.08
CA LEU A 4 -42.74 -11.92 53.30
C LEU A 4 -41.60 -12.95 53.32
N PHE A 5 -40.36 -12.50 53.17
CA PHE A 5 -39.17 -13.36 53.29
C PHE A 5 -38.93 -13.89 54.72
N ARG A 6 -39.34 -13.14 55.76
CA ARG A 6 -39.23 -13.60 57.16
C ARG A 6 -40.18 -14.75 57.52
N LYS A 7 -41.40 -14.79 56.97
CA LYS A 7 -42.39 -15.84 57.28
C LYS A 7 -42.15 -17.15 56.52
N GLY A 8 -41.66 -17.08 55.27
CA GLY A 8 -41.30 -18.26 54.49
C GLY A 8 -40.13 -19.07 55.11
N ARG A 9 -39.11 -18.35 55.63
CA ARG A 9 -37.94 -18.95 56.31
C ARG A 9 -38.24 -19.59 57.66
N PHE A 10 -39.36 -19.29 58.32
CA PHE A 10 -39.66 -19.90 59.63
C PHE A 10 -40.48 -21.19 59.50
N ASN A 11 -41.40 -21.24 58.52
CA ASN A 11 -42.27 -22.40 58.32
C ASN A 11 -41.67 -23.50 57.44
N PHE A 12 -40.69 -23.20 56.57
CA PHE A 12 -40.03 -24.24 55.75
C PHE A 12 -39.03 -25.12 56.53
N PHE A 13 -38.55 -24.63 57.68
CA PHE A 13 -37.51 -25.28 58.49
C PHE A 13 -38.04 -25.98 59.75
N LYS A 14 -39.36 -25.95 59.98
CA LYS A 14 -40.00 -26.71 61.04
C LYS A 14 -39.99 -28.21 60.68
N GLY A 15 -39.09 -28.98 61.28
CA GLY A 15 -39.01 -30.44 61.13
C GLY A 15 -38.03 -30.98 60.07
N LYS A 16 -37.15 -30.14 59.52
CA LYS A 16 -36.14 -30.49 58.51
C LYS A 16 -34.72 -30.55 59.10
N GLY A 17 -33.95 -31.59 58.80
CA GLY A 17 -32.63 -31.84 59.41
C GLY A 17 -31.56 -30.81 59.00
N ILE A 18 -30.48 -30.70 59.78
CA ILE A 18 -29.38 -29.73 59.60
C ILE A 18 -28.84 -29.71 58.15
N GLY A 19 -28.79 -30.86 57.47
CA GLY A 19 -28.33 -30.96 56.07
C GLY A 19 -29.18 -30.16 55.06
N GLN A 20 -30.49 -30.03 55.26
CA GLN A 20 -31.37 -29.26 54.37
C GLN A 20 -31.19 -27.75 54.54
N TYR A 21 -30.74 -27.30 55.72
CA TYR A 21 -30.38 -25.91 55.99
C TYR A 21 -29.04 -25.53 55.36
N ILE A 22 -28.05 -26.42 55.45
CA ILE A 22 -26.75 -26.25 54.79
C ILE A 22 -26.92 -26.19 53.27
N LEU A 23 -27.72 -27.09 52.67
CA LEU A 23 -27.98 -27.08 51.22
C LEU A 23 -28.63 -25.77 50.76
N TYR A 24 -29.56 -25.23 51.55
CA TYR A 24 -30.22 -23.95 51.23
C TYR A 24 -29.23 -22.77 51.25
N ILE A 25 -28.34 -22.70 52.25
CA ILE A 25 -27.29 -21.65 52.32
C ILE A 25 -26.31 -21.79 51.15
N VAL A 26 -25.89 -23.02 50.81
CA VAL A 26 -25.01 -23.27 49.67
C VAL A 26 -25.68 -22.82 48.36
N LEU A 27 -26.96 -23.13 48.15
CA LEU A 27 -27.71 -22.66 46.98
C LEU A 27 -27.84 -21.13 46.95
N GLU A 28 -28.07 -20.48 48.09
CA GLU A 28 -28.13 -19.01 48.19
C GLU A 28 -26.77 -18.38 47.86
N MET A 29 -25.66 -18.97 48.33
CA MET A 29 -24.31 -18.53 47.95
C MET A 29 -24.03 -18.71 46.46
N VAL A 30 -24.36 -19.88 45.89
CA VAL A 30 -24.18 -20.15 44.45
C VAL A 30 -24.99 -19.18 43.59
N LEU A 31 -26.23 -18.87 43.98
CA LEU A 31 -27.07 -17.88 43.28
C LEU A 31 -26.49 -16.46 43.35
N VAL A 32 -25.96 -16.06 44.51
CA VAL A 32 -25.31 -14.75 44.66
C VAL A 32 -24.04 -14.67 43.82
N VAL A 33 -23.20 -15.71 43.84
CA VAL A 33 -21.98 -15.78 43.03
C VAL A 33 -22.32 -15.74 41.54
N ALA A 34 -23.30 -16.52 41.09
CA ALA A 34 -23.77 -16.48 39.70
C ALA A 34 -24.28 -15.08 39.31
N GLY A 35 -25.01 -14.39 40.20
CA GLY A 35 -25.46 -13.02 39.98
C GLY A 35 -24.30 -12.02 39.82
N ILE A 36 -23.25 -12.14 40.63
CA ILE A 36 -22.04 -11.30 40.53
C ILE A 36 -21.30 -11.59 39.22
N LEU A 37 -21.14 -12.86 38.85
CA LEU A 37 -20.47 -13.25 37.60
C LEU A 37 -21.20 -12.71 36.38
N ILE A 38 -22.53 -12.85 36.32
CA ILE A 38 -23.34 -12.29 35.23
C ILE A 38 -23.22 -10.75 35.18
N ALA A 39 -23.24 -10.08 36.34
CA ALA A 39 -23.07 -8.63 36.38
C ALA A 39 -21.68 -8.19 35.87
N LEU A 40 -20.63 -8.92 36.23
CA LEU A 40 -19.27 -8.69 35.73
C LEU A 40 -19.17 -8.95 34.22
N GLU A 41 -19.75 -10.05 33.72
CA GLU A 41 -19.78 -10.36 32.29
C GLU A 41 -20.50 -9.28 31.47
N ILE A 42 -21.66 -8.80 31.94
CA ILE A 42 -22.38 -7.71 31.28
C ILE A 42 -21.56 -6.42 31.27
N ASN A 43 -20.88 -6.10 32.37
CA ASN A 43 -20.03 -4.91 32.44
C ASN A 43 -18.84 -5.02 31.47
N ASN A 44 -18.14 -6.16 31.48
CA ASN A 44 -17.02 -6.42 30.57
C ASN A 44 -17.46 -6.35 29.10
N ALA A 45 -18.59 -6.97 28.74
CA ALA A 45 -19.12 -6.91 27.38
C ALA A 45 -19.48 -5.47 26.95
N ASN A 46 -19.94 -4.61 27.87
CA ASN A 46 -20.20 -3.20 27.58
C ASN A 46 -18.92 -2.39 27.42
N GLU A 47 -17.88 -2.69 28.20
CA GLU A 47 -16.55 -2.09 28.03
C GLU A 47 -15.91 -2.50 26.71
N ASP A 48 -15.97 -3.79 26.35
CA ASP A 48 -15.44 -4.32 25.10
C ASP A 48 -16.13 -3.68 23.89
N ARG A 49 -17.47 -3.55 23.90
CA ARG A 49 -18.22 -2.84 22.85
C ARG A 49 -17.78 -1.38 22.68
N LYS A 50 -17.45 -0.70 23.79
CA LYS A 50 -16.97 0.70 23.72
C LYS A 50 -15.56 0.77 23.13
N LYS A 51 -14.69 -0.18 23.48
CA LYS A 51 -13.34 -0.29 22.90
C LYS A 51 -13.41 -0.59 21.41
N GLU A 52 -14.24 -1.54 21.00
CA GLU A 52 -14.47 -1.89 19.60
C GLU A 52 -15.00 -0.69 18.80
N ALA A 53 -15.99 0.03 19.32
CA ALA A 53 -16.49 1.25 18.67
C ALA A 53 -15.40 2.33 18.50
N LYS A 54 -14.48 2.43 19.46
CA LYS A 54 -13.32 3.34 19.37
C LYS A 54 -12.29 2.88 18.37
N ALA A 55 -11.94 1.59 18.36
CA ALA A 55 -11.04 1.00 17.39
C ALA A 55 -11.59 1.19 15.96
N ASN A 56 -12.87 0.88 15.73
CA ASN A 56 -13.50 1.06 14.41
C ASN A 56 -13.50 2.53 13.95
N PHE A 57 -13.76 3.48 14.86
CA PHE A 57 -13.66 4.89 14.54
C PHE A 57 -12.25 5.30 14.09
N ILE A 58 -11.22 4.81 14.78
CA ILE A 58 -9.82 5.11 14.44
C ILE A 58 -9.43 4.44 13.11
N LEU A 59 -9.82 3.18 12.90
CA LEU A 59 -9.57 2.47 11.64
C LEU A 59 -10.22 3.19 10.43
N GLU A 60 -11.39 3.79 10.63
CA GLU A 60 -12.05 4.62 9.62
C GLU A 60 -11.26 5.90 9.31
N GLU A 61 -10.60 6.51 10.30
CA GLU A 61 -9.68 7.63 10.07
C GLU A 61 -8.43 7.18 9.29
N VAL A 62 -7.78 6.09 9.70
CA VAL A 62 -6.63 5.52 8.99
C VAL A 62 -7.00 5.20 7.54
N ARG A 63 -8.13 4.51 7.31
CA ARG A 63 -8.59 4.17 5.97
C ARG A 63 -8.76 5.40 5.09
N ARG A 64 -9.33 6.47 5.61
CA ARG A 64 -9.55 7.72 4.87
C ARG A 64 -8.21 8.37 4.47
N ASP A 65 -7.25 8.40 5.37
CA ASP A 65 -5.91 8.93 5.10
C ASP A 65 -5.21 8.11 4.01
N LEU A 66 -5.24 6.78 4.13
CA LEU A 66 -4.68 5.88 3.11
C LEU A 66 -5.34 6.05 1.73
N GLN A 67 -6.66 6.25 1.68
CA GLN A 67 -7.37 6.52 0.42
C GLN A 67 -6.93 7.85 -0.21
N GLY A 68 -6.74 8.90 0.60
CA GLY A 68 -6.21 10.18 0.13
C GLY A 68 -4.77 10.04 -0.38
N ASN A 69 -3.91 9.34 0.36
CA ASN A 69 -2.53 9.08 -0.04
C ASN A 69 -2.45 8.33 -1.38
N LEU A 70 -3.37 7.41 -1.61
CA LEU A 70 -3.42 6.63 -2.84
C LEU A 70 -3.85 7.44 -4.06
N GLU A 71 -4.72 8.43 -3.88
CA GLU A 71 -5.05 9.40 -4.93
C GLU A 71 -3.87 10.32 -5.24
N GLU A 72 -3.18 10.83 -4.22
CA GLU A 72 -1.99 11.66 -4.38
C GLU A 72 -0.84 10.89 -5.07
N MET A 73 -0.57 9.65 -4.66
CA MET A 73 0.43 8.78 -5.30
C MET A 73 0.11 8.54 -6.77
N ARG A 74 -1.17 8.34 -7.11
CA ARG A 74 -1.59 8.16 -8.51
C ARG A 74 -1.32 9.40 -9.34
N ASN A 75 -1.68 10.58 -8.84
CA ASN A 75 -1.46 11.85 -9.54
C ASN A 75 0.04 12.11 -9.74
N PHE A 76 0.82 11.86 -8.69
CA PHE A 76 2.27 11.96 -8.71
C PHE A 76 2.90 11.00 -9.73
N ARG A 77 2.48 9.74 -9.74
CA ARG A 77 2.90 8.71 -10.70
C ARG A 77 2.62 9.13 -12.15
N ILE A 78 1.41 9.60 -12.44
CA ILE A 78 1.02 10.07 -13.78
C ILE A 78 1.93 11.22 -14.23
N ASN A 79 2.28 12.15 -13.33
CA ASN A 79 3.21 13.23 -13.63
C ASN A 79 4.61 12.71 -14.00
N LEU A 80 5.13 11.76 -13.22
CA LEU A 80 6.44 11.14 -13.47
C LEU A 80 6.46 10.38 -14.80
N GLU A 81 5.43 9.61 -15.12
CA GLU A 81 5.32 8.85 -16.39
C GLU A 81 5.21 9.79 -17.61
N ALA A 82 4.47 10.89 -17.47
CA ALA A 82 4.38 11.93 -18.51
C ALA A 82 5.74 12.60 -18.73
N LYS A 83 6.49 12.88 -17.67
CA LYS A 83 7.87 13.41 -17.75
C LYS A 83 8.83 12.39 -18.36
N ASP A 84 8.76 11.12 -17.97
CA ASP A 84 9.62 10.05 -18.52
C ASP A 84 9.51 9.96 -20.05
N SER A 85 8.28 10.06 -20.56
CA SER A 85 8.02 10.05 -22.01
C SER A 85 8.77 11.16 -22.75
N LEU A 86 8.95 12.34 -22.13
CA LEU A 86 9.73 13.44 -22.71
C LEU A 86 11.22 13.25 -22.51
N LEU A 87 11.65 12.81 -21.32
CA LEU A 87 13.05 12.54 -20.99
C LEU A 87 13.67 11.52 -21.95
N VAL A 88 12.98 10.39 -22.18
CA VAL A 88 13.42 9.34 -23.09
C VAL A 88 13.60 9.87 -24.51
N ARG A 89 12.67 10.71 -24.99
CA ARG A 89 12.78 11.29 -26.34
C ARG A 89 14.03 12.15 -26.49
N VAL A 90 14.36 12.97 -25.48
CA VAL A 90 15.59 13.79 -25.48
C VAL A 90 16.83 12.90 -25.44
N LEU A 91 16.85 11.87 -24.59
CA LEU A 91 17.99 10.95 -24.47
C LEU A 91 18.22 10.10 -25.72
N GLN A 92 17.15 9.79 -26.47
CA GLN A 92 17.21 9.05 -27.74
C GLN A 92 17.49 9.94 -28.95
N ASP A 93 17.80 11.22 -28.76
CA ASP A 93 18.07 12.18 -29.84
C ASP A 93 16.90 12.32 -30.84
N SER A 94 15.67 12.16 -30.35
CA SER A 94 14.44 12.20 -31.18
C SER A 94 13.69 13.54 -31.11
N VAL A 95 14.29 14.54 -30.47
CA VAL A 95 13.73 15.88 -30.25
C VAL A 95 14.58 16.90 -31.01
N LYS A 96 13.95 17.75 -31.80
CA LYS A 96 14.60 18.77 -32.63
C LYS A 96 14.40 20.17 -32.06
N ARG A 97 15.12 21.16 -32.61
CA ARG A 97 15.00 22.57 -32.20
C ARG A 97 13.56 23.08 -32.25
N GLU A 98 12.80 22.69 -33.27
CA GLU A 98 11.40 23.10 -33.43
C GLU A 98 10.49 22.56 -32.31
N ASP A 99 10.81 21.38 -31.75
CA ASP A 99 10.07 20.81 -30.63
C ASP A 99 10.21 21.68 -29.38
N TYR A 100 11.41 22.22 -29.09
CA TYR A 100 11.63 23.12 -27.96
C TYR A 100 10.91 24.47 -28.11
N GLN A 101 10.77 24.94 -29.35
CA GLN A 101 10.06 26.19 -29.66
C GLN A 101 8.54 26.04 -29.57
N THR A 102 8.00 24.86 -29.89
CA THR A 102 6.55 24.60 -29.92
C THR A 102 6.02 23.97 -28.64
N ASN A 103 6.89 23.33 -27.84
CA ASN A 103 6.53 22.69 -26.58
C ASN A 103 7.50 23.07 -25.46
N PHE A 104 7.07 24.03 -24.63
CA PHE A 104 7.86 24.52 -23.50
C PHE A 104 8.18 23.43 -22.46
N ASN A 105 7.46 22.31 -22.43
CA ASN A 105 7.76 21.21 -21.52
C ASN A 105 9.14 20.59 -21.75
N TYR A 106 9.69 20.67 -22.98
CA TYR A 106 11.08 20.26 -23.21
C TYR A 106 12.09 21.21 -22.58
N THR A 107 11.78 22.50 -22.52
CA THR A 107 12.63 23.51 -21.86
C THR A 107 12.52 23.41 -20.34
N ALA A 108 11.30 23.22 -19.81
CA ALA A 108 11.04 23.12 -18.38
C ALA A 108 11.34 21.73 -17.77
N LEU A 109 11.84 20.80 -18.58
CA LEU A 109 11.88 19.37 -18.30
C LEU A 109 12.58 19.04 -16.97
N ILE A 110 13.76 19.64 -16.77
CA ILE A 110 14.60 19.49 -15.57
C ILE A 110 14.57 20.71 -14.64
N MET A 111 13.68 21.67 -14.92
CA MET A 111 13.49 22.88 -14.09
C MET A 111 12.39 22.71 -13.03
N THR A 112 11.71 21.58 -13.03
CA THR A 112 10.53 21.35 -12.21
C THR A 112 10.57 19.94 -11.65
N TYR A 113 10.12 19.79 -10.42
CA TYR A 113 9.83 18.49 -9.82
C TYR A 113 8.42 18.54 -9.24
N ALA A 114 7.74 17.41 -9.25
CA ALA A 114 6.56 17.23 -8.43
C ALA A 114 6.99 16.73 -7.04
N SER A 115 6.17 16.95 -6.03
CA SER A 115 6.36 16.42 -4.69
C SER A 115 5.05 15.85 -4.16
N ILE A 116 5.15 14.92 -3.21
CA ILE A 116 4.03 14.32 -2.49
C ILE A 116 4.25 14.47 -0.98
N THR A 117 3.15 14.53 -0.24
CA THR A 117 3.13 14.48 1.22
C THR A 117 2.04 13.50 1.65
N PHE A 118 2.35 12.66 2.64
CA PHE A 118 1.44 11.64 3.11
C PHE A 118 0.63 12.11 4.32
N LEU A 119 -0.66 11.77 4.33
CA LEU A 119 -1.56 11.90 5.48
C LEU A 119 -1.30 10.75 6.46
N ASP A 120 -1.07 11.10 7.73
CA ASP A 120 -0.72 10.19 8.82
C ASP A 120 -1.55 10.39 10.08
N ASN A 121 -2.45 11.38 10.13
CA ASN A 121 -3.25 11.73 11.31
C ASN A 121 -3.96 10.51 11.93
N GLY A 122 -4.58 9.66 11.10
CA GLY A 122 -5.25 8.45 11.53
C GLY A 122 -4.28 7.43 12.15
N PHE A 123 -3.10 7.27 11.55
CA PHE A 123 -2.06 6.36 12.04
C PHE A 123 -1.41 6.85 13.33
N GLU A 124 -1.11 8.15 13.43
CA GLU A 124 -0.66 8.77 14.68
C GLU A 124 -1.71 8.58 15.79
N ASN A 125 -2.99 8.76 15.44
CA ASN A 125 -4.08 8.59 16.39
C ASN A 125 -4.23 7.14 16.86
N MET A 126 -4.07 6.17 15.96
CA MET A 126 -4.03 4.74 16.23
C MET A 126 -2.88 4.37 17.18
N THR A 127 -1.69 4.88 16.91
CA THR A 127 -0.51 4.67 17.76
C THR A 127 -0.71 5.24 19.16
N ARG A 128 -1.21 6.47 19.27
CA ARG A 128 -1.47 7.14 20.55
C ARG A 128 -2.54 6.43 21.40
N GLN A 129 -3.50 5.78 20.76
CA GLN A 129 -4.64 5.13 21.41
C GLN A 129 -4.60 3.59 21.27
N SER A 130 -3.40 3.01 21.30
CA SER A 130 -3.17 1.57 21.12
C SER A 130 -3.97 0.69 22.10
N GLU A 131 -4.40 1.22 23.25
CA GLU A 131 -5.13 0.49 24.29
C GLU A 131 -6.54 0.03 23.87
N TYR A 132 -7.09 0.59 22.79
CA TYR A 132 -8.37 0.16 22.22
C TYR A 132 -8.24 -1.04 21.29
N PHE A 133 -7.03 -1.41 20.89
CA PHE A 133 -6.77 -2.48 19.96
C PHE A 133 -6.35 -3.75 20.72
N ASN A 134 -6.95 -4.88 20.34
CA ASN A 134 -6.57 -6.18 20.85
C ASN A 134 -5.44 -6.79 19.97
N ARG A 135 -5.00 -8.00 20.31
CA ARG A 135 -3.91 -8.70 19.58
C ARG A 135 -4.25 -9.04 18.13
N ASP A 136 -5.53 -9.01 17.73
CA ASP A 136 -5.93 -9.30 16.37
C ASP A 136 -5.51 -8.19 15.38
N TYR A 137 -5.02 -7.05 15.89
CA TYR A 137 -4.52 -5.91 15.13
C TYR A 137 -2.99 -5.84 15.07
N ASP A 138 -2.25 -6.71 15.77
CA ASP A 138 -0.78 -6.63 15.85
C ASP A 138 -0.12 -6.66 14.46
N THR A 139 -0.66 -7.47 13.53
CA THR A 139 -0.17 -7.53 12.14
C THR A 139 -0.45 -6.24 11.39
N LEU A 140 -1.68 -5.70 11.47
CA LEU A 140 -2.02 -4.42 10.87
C LEU A 140 -1.15 -3.28 11.40
N PHE A 141 -0.87 -3.24 12.71
CA PHE A 141 0.05 -2.25 13.29
C PHE A 141 1.43 -2.33 12.66
N THR A 142 1.99 -3.54 12.58
CA THR A 142 3.31 -3.77 11.98
C THR A 142 3.32 -3.35 10.51
N ASP A 143 2.30 -3.73 9.74
CA ASP A 143 2.21 -3.42 8.31
C ASP A 143 2.02 -1.92 8.06
N LEU A 144 1.31 -1.21 8.94
CA LEU A 144 1.17 0.25 8.89
C LEU A 144 2.46 0.96 9.32
N GLU A 145 3.14 0.50 10.37
CA GLU A 145 4.46 1.01 10.77
C GLU A 145 5.45 0.90 9.61
N ASP A 146 5.57 -0.27 8.98
CA ASP A 146 6.43 -0.46 7.81
C ASP A 146 6.03 0.43 6.63
N LEU A 147 4.72 0.64 6.41
CA LEU A 147 4.23 1.51 5.34
C LEU A 147 4.64 2.97 5.57
N TYR A 148 4.39 3.51 6.76
CA TYR A 148 4.64 4.92 7.07
C TYR A 148 6.14 5.20 7.27
N GLU A 149 6.82 4.40 8.09
CA GLU A 149 8.21 4.64 8.49
C GLU A 149 9.23 4.18 7.44
N GLU A 150 8.90 3.19 6.60
CA GLU A 150 9.80 2.74 5.54
C GLU A 150 9.36 3.17 4.14
N GLN A 151 8.16 2.79 3.71
CA GLN A 151 7.78 2.95 2.29
C GLN A 151 7.51 4.42 1.93
N TYR A 152 6.71 5.13 2.73
CA TYR A 152 6.43 6.56 2.52
C TYR A 152 7.68 7.41 2.74
N HIS A 153 8.42 7.17 3.82
CA HIS A 153 9.68 7.86 4.08
C HIS A 153 10.72 7.65 2.96
N LEU A 154 10.78 6.46 2.33
CA LEU A 154 11.66 6.23 1.19
C LEU A 154 11.30 7.12 0.00
N VAL A 155 10.01 7.26 -0.30
CA VAL A 155 9.52 8.17 -1.35
C VAL A 155 9.92 9.61 -1.03
N GLU A 156 9.71 10.05 0.22
CA GLU A 156 10.07 11.40 0.69
C GLU A 156 11.57 11.67 0.55
N THR A 157 12.40 10.73 1.00
CA THR A 157 13.87 10.83 0.88
C THR A 157 14.30 10.93 -0.59
N MET A 158 13.68 10.14 -1.49
CA MET A 158 14.03 10.15 -2.90
C MET A 158 13.58 11.45 -3.60
N GLN A 159 12.40 11.99 -3.29
CA GLN A 159 11.97 13.26 -3.85
C GLN A 159 12.83 14.44 -3.38
N GLU A 160 13.35 14.42 -2.15
CA GLU A 160 14.29 15.44 -1.66
C GLU A 160 15.55 15.49 -2.53
N ARG A 161 16.09 14.33 -2.93
CA ARG A 161 17.25 14.26 -3.85
C ARG A 161 16.93 14.85 -5.22
N LEU A 162 15.72 14.62 -5.72
CA LEU A 162 15.26 15.24 -6.97
C LEU A 162 15.11 16.75 -6.82
N SER A 163 14.53 17.21 -5.72
CA SER A 163 14.40 18.63 -5.37
C SER A 163 15.75 19.32 -5.32
N ASP A 164 16.72 18.76 -4.59
CA ASP A 164 18.09 19.28 -4.48
C ASP A 164 18.74 19.42 -5.86
N LEU A 165 18.60 18.39 -6.71
CA LEU A 165 19.13 18.41 -8.08
C LEU A 165 18.52 19.54 -8.91
N VAL A 166 17.20 19.70 -8.86
CA VAL A 166 16.50 20.74 -9.63
C VAL A 166 16.89 22.14 -9.16
N ILE A 167 16.90 22.36 -7.84
CA ILE A 167 17.30 23.64 -7.24
C ILE A 167 18.74 23.98 -7.65
N TYR A 168 19.66 23.03 -7.48
CA TYR A 168 21.06 23.19 -7.87
C TYR A 168 21.21 23.52 -9.36
N THR A 169 20.47 22.84 -10.23
CA THR A 169 20.50 23.07 -11.68
C THR A 169 20.08 24.50 -12.02
N ILE A 170 18.97 24.96 -11.45
CA ILE A 170 18.42 26.29 -11.69
C ILE A 170 19.35 27.37 -11.13
N GLU A 171 19.90 27.18 -9.93
CA GLU A 171 20.87 28.11 -9.34
C GLU A 171 22.12 28.25 -10.20
N ASN A 172 22.65 27.14 -10.73
CA ASN A 172 23.80 27.20 -11.63
C ASN A 172 23.46 27.92 -12.94
N TRP A 173 22.32 27.63 -13.56
CA TRP A 173 21.89 28.35 -14.75
C TRP A 173 21.74 29.85 -14.49
N SER A 174 21.23 30.25 -13.32
CA SER A 174 21.11 31.66 -12.95
C SER A 174 22.46 32.39 -12.88
N ARG A 175 23.56 31.67 -12.62
CA ARG A 175 24.92 32.22 -12.50
C ARG A 175 25.69 32.18 -13.82
N GLU A 176 25.44 31.16 -14.64
CA GLU A 176 26.28 30.83 -15.80
C GLU A 176 25.62 31.10 -17.15
N LYS A 177 24.28 31.16 -17.22
CA LYS A 177 23.54 31.25 -18.49
C LYS A 177 22.88 32.62 -18.63
N ALA A 178 23.39 33.44 -19.54
CA ALA A 178 22.90 34.80 -19.77
C ALA A 178 21.39 34.85 -20.13
N TRP A 179 20.91 33.81 -20.81
CA TRP A 179 19.52 33.66 -21.25
C TRP A 179 18.55 33.20 -20.15
N PHE A 180 19.02 32.77 -18.97
CA PHE A 180 18.15 32.13 -17.96
C PHE A 180 16.92 32.97 -17.58
N HIS A 181 17.10 34.28 -17.39
CA HIS A 181 16.02 35.20 -17.03
C HIS A 181 14.90 35.29 -18.09
N LEU A 182 15.20 34.98 -19.37
CA LEU A 182 14.26 35.02 -20.48
C LEU A 182 13.32 33.80 -20.50
N LEU A 183 13.73 32.67 -19.91
CA LEU A 183 12.91 31.46 -19.85
C LEU A 183 11.60 31.69 -19.10
N SER A 184 11.63 32.47 -18.02
CA SER A 184 10.43 32.86 -17.25
C SER A 184 9.37 33.60 -18.09
N ARG A 185 9.76 34.14 -19.25
CA ARG A 185 8.91 34.87 -20.19
C ARG A 185 8.57 34.04 -21.43
N GLY A 186 8.93 32.76 -21.44
CA GLY A 186 8.78 31.87 -22.60
C GLY A 186 9.67 32.25 -23.78
N GLN A 187 10.71 33.06 -23.56
CA GLN A 187 11.60 33.52 -24.62
C GLN A 187 12.82 32.60 -24.71
N LEU A 188 12.94 31.88 -25.83
CA LEU A 188 14.04 30.97 -26.10
C LEU A 188 15.02 31.62 -27.09
N THR A 189 16.20 32.00 -26.62
CA THR A 189 17.28 32.54 -27.47
C THR A 189 18.01 31.42 -28.20
N GLU A 190 18.70 31.73 -29.31
CA GLU A 190 19.55 30.76 -30.01
C GLU A 190 20.59 30.10 -29.08
N GLU A 191 21.22 30.85 -28.17
CA GLU A 191 22.16 30.28 -27.19
C GLU A 191 21.50 29.28 -26.22
N ALA A 192 20.21 29.49 -25.90
CA ALA A 192 19.46 28.56 -25.04
C ALA A 192 19.08 27.30 -25.84
N LEU A 193 18.67 27.47 -27.10
CA LEU A 193 18.41 26.37 -28.02
C LEU A 193 19.65 25.50 -28.24
N ASP A 194 20.80 26.12 -28.50
CA ASP A 194 22.07 25.41 -28.64
C ASP A 194 22.42 24.65 -27.36
N TYR A 195 22.18 25.24 -26.17
CA TYR A 195 22.37 24.53 -24.91
C TYR A 195 21.45 23.29 -24.79
N PHE A 196 20.16 23.41 -25.06
CA PHE A 196 19.22 22.29 -24.91
C PHE A 196 19.36 21.20 -25.98
N THR A 197 19.93 21.51 -27.15
CA THR A 197 20.00 20.56 -28.27
C THR A 197 21.40 19.99 -28.50
N GLU A 198 22.45 20.80 -28.28
CA GLU A 198 23.82 20.46 -28.65
C GLU A 198 24.74 20.23 -27.43
N ASP A 199 24.44 20.81 -26.25
CA ASP A 199 25.33 20.69 -25.08
C ASP A 199 25.31 19.27 -24.49
N PRO A 200 26.45 18.56 -24.45
CA PRO A 200 26.50 17.19 -23.93
C PRO A 200 26.22 17.13 -22.42
N PHE A 201 26.50 18.20 -21.66
CA PHE A 201 26.20 18.26 -20.23
C PHE A 201 24.72 18.46 -19.95
N TYR A 202 23.96 19.08 -20.87
CA TYR A 202 22.50 19.09 -20.74
C TYR A 202 21.94 17.68 -20.81
N ARG A 203 22.39 16.83 -21.75
CA ARG A 203 21.97 15.42 -21.82
C ARG A 203 22.33 14.64 -20.55
N ASN A 204 23.50 14.88 -19.97
CA ASN A 204 23.87 14.29 -18.68
C ASN A 204 22.93 14.73 -17.55
N ALA A 205 22.52 16.00 -17.51
CA ALA A 205 21.57 16.50 -16.53
C ALA A 205 20.17 15.89 -16.71
N VAL A 206 19.73 15.69 -17.96
CA VAL A 206 18.48 15.00 -18.30
C VAL A 206 18.52 13.53 -17.84
N ASP A 207 19.62 12.81 -18.07
CA ASP A 207 19.78 11.42 -17.64
C ASP A 207 19.81 11.29 -16.11
N LEU A 208 20.50 12.20 -15.43
CA LEU A 208 20.54 12.24 -13.96
C LEU A 208 19.15 12.56 -13.37
N TYR A 209 18.44 13.52 -13.95
CA TYR A 209 17.06 13.82 -13.56
C TYR A 209 16.18 12.58 -13.72
N ARG A 210 16.25 11.90 -14.88
CA ARG A 210 15.49 10.68 -15.15
C ARG A 210 15.84 9.58 -14.15
N THR A 211 17.10 9.46 -13.77
CA THR A 211 17.54 8.49 -12.76
C THR A 211 16.84 8.74 -11.43
N TYR A 212 16.80 9.98 -10.95
CA TYR A 212 16.15 10.29 -9.68
C TYR A 212 14.62 10.22 -9.78
N ALA A 213 14.03 10.85 -10.79
CA ALA A 213 12.58 10.94 -10.94
C ALA A 213 11.90 9.62 -11.33
N VAL A 214 12.53 8.84 -12.21
CA VAL A 214 11.89 7.66 -12.82
C VAL A 214 12.53 6.38 -12.33
N ILE A 215 13.85 6.26 -12.39
CA ILE A 215 14.50 4.98 -12.04
C ILE A 215 14.41 4.72 -10.53
N ASN A 216 14.46 5.78 -9.71
CA ASN A 216 14.40 5.65 -8.25
C ASN A 216 12.97 5.81 -7.70
N ILE A 217 12.33 6.96 -7.93
CA ILE A 217 11.05 7.28 -7.29
C ILE A 217 9.89 6.43 -7.82
N LEU A 218 9.79 6.20 -9.12
CA LEU A 218 8.63 5.51 -9.71
C LEU A 218 8.44 4.08 -9.16
N PRO A 219 9.48 3.24 -9.02
CA PRO A 219 9.34 1.94 -8.35
C PRO A 219 8.94 2.05 -6.87
N ALA A 220 9.43 3.06 -6.15
CA ALA A 220 9.09 3.27 -4.74
C ALA A 220 7.61 3.64 -4.57
N ILE A 221 7.10 4.56 -5.41
CA ILE A 221 5.68 4.91 -5.46
C ILE A 221 4.80 3.70 -5.78
N ARG A 222 5.17 2.91 -6.80
CA ARG A 222 4.43 1.68 -7.15
C ARG A 222 4.38 0.67 -5.99
N ALA A 223 5.49 0.52 -5.27
CA ALA A 223 5.54 -0.32 -4.09
C ALA A 223 4.65 0.21 -2.95
N ALA A 224 4.67 1.53 -2.70
CA ALA A 224 3.84 2.19 -1.71
C ALA A 224 2.34 2.08 -2.05
N GLU A 225 1.94 2.35 -3.30
CA GLU A 225 0.55 2.16 -3.79
C GLU A 225 0.03 0.76 -3.47
N MET A 226 0.84 -0.28 -3.75
CA MET A 226 0.45 -1.66 -3.44
C MET A 226 0.31 -1.90 -1.93
N GLN A 227 1.25 -1.46 -1.08
CA GLN A 227 1.14 -1.68 0.37
C GLN A 227 0.00 -0.89 1.00
N THR A 228 -0.24 0.36 0.57
CA THR A 228 -1.41 1.15 0.95
C THR A 228 -2.71 0.43 0.59
N THR A 229 -2.79 -0.15 -0.60
CA THR A 229 -3.96 -0.91 -1.03
C THR A 229 -4.20 -2.12 -0.13
N LEU A 230 -3.15 -2.89 0.21
CA LEU A 230 -3.27 -4.04 1.11
C LEU A 230 -3.69 -3.63 2.52
N ALA A 231 -3.16 -2.53 3.05
CA ALA A 231 -3.56 -2.01 4.35
C ALA A 231 -5.04 -1.61 4.37
N ILE A 232 -5.54 -0.96 3.31
CA ILE A 232 -6.98 -0.63 3.17
C ILE A 232 -7.84 -1.90 3.17
N ILE A 233 -7.42 -2.95 2.44
CA ILE A 233 -8.12 -4.25 2.41
C ILE A 233 -8.19 -4.86 3.81
N GLU A 234 -7.07 -4.91 4.53
CA GLU A 234 -7.04 -5.46 5.88
C GLU A 234 -7.95 -4.66 6.82
N ILE A 235 -7.88 -3.33 6.77
CA ILE A 235 -8.78 -2.46 7.55
C ILE A 235 -10.25 -2.74 7.22
N ASN A 236 -10.59 -2.88 5.93
CA ASN A 236 -11.95 -3.21 5.51
C ASN A 236 -12.41 -4.57 6.07
N GLN A 237 -11.54 -5.58 6.12
CA GLN A 237 -11.85 -6.87 6.72
C GLN A 237 -12.08 -6.77 8.24
N LYS A 238 -11.31 -5.92 8.94
CA LYS A 238 -11.52 -5.66 10.38
C LYS A 238 -12.83 -4.92 10.64
N LEU A 239 -13.18 -3.97 9.78
CA LEU A 239 -14.41 -3.17 9.89
C LEU A 239 -15.67 -3.95 9.46
N ASN A 240 -15.57 -4.83 8.46
CA ASN A 240 -16.68 -5.62 7.96
C ASN A 240 -16.23 -6.98 7.40
N ALA A 241 -16.23 -8.00 8.26
CA ALA A 241 -15.76 -9.35 7.93
C ALA A 241 -16.60 -10.09 6.86
N GLU A 242 -17.82 -9.63 6.56
CA GLU A 242 -18.69 -10.24 5.55
C GLU A 242 -18.57 -9.58 4.17
N ALA A 243 -17.85 -8.45 4.06
CA ALA A 243 -17.65 -7.75 2.79
C ALA A 243 -16.55 -8.40 1.94
N ASP A 244 -16.72 -8.38 0.61
CA ASP A 244 -15.63 -8.75 -0.30
C ASP A 244 -14.51 -7.71 -0.17
N ALA A 245 -13.43 -8.14 0.47
CA ALA A 245 -12.28 -7.31 0.78
C ALA A 245 -11.58 -6.75 -0.47
N TYR A 246 -11.80 -7.38 -1.64
CA TYR A 246 -11.17 -7.00 -2.90
C TYR A 246 -12.10 -6.25 -3.86
N ALA A 247 -13.33 -5.93 -3.46
CA ALA A 247 -14.31 -5.29 -4.33
C ALA A 247 -13.78 -3.98 -4.97
N ASP A 248 -13.00 -3.21 -4.20
CA ASP A 248 -12.40 -1.95 -4.67
C ASP A 248 -10.94 -2.09 -5.09
N PHE A 249 -10.37 -3.31 -5.03
CA PHE A 249 -8.94 -3.56 -5.28
C PHE A 249 -8.51 -3.07 -6.66
N GLU A 250 -9.37 -3.27 -7.67
CA GLU A 250 -9.07 -2.87 -9.04
C GLU A 250 -8.98 -1.36 -9.25
N GLY A 251 -9.68 -0.59 -8.42
CA GLY A 251 -9.66 0.86 -8.44
C GLY A 251 -8.32 1.46 -8.04
N TYR A 252 -7.38 0.65 -7.54
CA TYR A 252 -6.12 1.07 -6.92
C TYR A 252 -4.86 0.52 -7.61
N LEU A 253 -4.99 -0.18 -8.72
CA LEU A 253 -3.87 -0.91 -9.34
C LEU A 253 -3.04 -0.07 -10.32
N ILE A 254 -1.77 -0.44 -10.41
CA ILE A 254 -0.87 -0.01 -11.47
C ILE A 254 -1.37 -0.60 -12.79
N PRO A 255 -1.52 0.20 -13.85
CA PRO A 255 -1.85 -0.32 -15.17
C PRO A 255 -0.84 -1.38 -15.61
N THR A 256 -1.32 -2.53 -16.05
CA THR A 256 -0.46 -3.58 -16.60
C THR A 256 0.11 -3.11 -17.94
N ASP A 257 1.44 -3.05 -18.09
CA ASP A 257 2.06 -2.94 -19.42
C ASP A 257 2.08 -4.33 -20.08
N PRO A 258 1.26 -4.59 -21.10
CA PRO A 258 1.18 -5.92 -21.67
C PRO A 258 2.46 -6.33 -22.40
N LYS A 259 3.22 -5.36 -22.93
CA LYS A 259 4.47 -5.64 -23.64
C LYS A 259 5.56 -6.09 -22.68
N LEU A 260 5.68 -5.43 -21.53
CA LEU A 260 6.62 -5.80 -20.48
C LEU A 260 6.34 -7.23 -20.01
N TRP A 261 5.09 -7.53 -19.64
CA TRP A 261 4.77 -8.82 -19.02
C TRP A 261 4.61 -9.98 -20.00
N ALA A 262 4.41 -9.70 -21.30
CA ALA A 262 4.30 -10.74 -22.33
C ALA A 262 5.53 -11.67 -22.34
N GLN A 263 6.73 -11.14 -22.09
CA GLN A 263 7.97 -11.94 -22.11
C GLN A 263 8.03 -13.00 -21.00
N ASP A 264 7.37 -12.75 -19.86
CA ASP A 264 7.28 -13.66 -18.72
C ASP A 264 6.09 -14.63 -18.84
N THR A 265 5.19 -14.47 -19.80
CA THR A 265 4.05 -15.40 -19.93
C THR A 265 4.50 -16.78 -20.39
N GLY A 266 3.95 -17.85 -19.83
CA GLY A 266 4.33 -19.21 -20.19
C GLY A 266 3.91 -20.24 -19.18
N THR A 267 4.29 -21.49 -19.44
CA THR A 267 4.16 -22.58 -18.49
C THR A 267 5.46 -22.72 -17.70
N TYR A 268 5.33 -22.88 -16.40
CA TYR A 268 6.42 -22.93 -15.43
C TYR A 268 6.30 -24.21 -14.62
N ASP A 269 7.42 -24.92 -14.50
CA ASP A 269 7.51 -26.18 -13.79
C ASP A 269 8.10 -25.98 -12.40
N LEU A 270 7.42 -26.54 -11.40
CA LEU A 270 7.88 -26.64 -10.02
C LEU A 270 8.29 -28.11 -9.75
N PHE A 271 9.61 -28.35 -9.77
CA PHE A 271 10.23 -29.65 -9.45
C PHE A 271 9.72 -30.87 -10.25
N GLY A 272 9.22 -30.69 -11.46
CA GLY A 272 8.71 -31.75 -12.33
C GLY A 272 7.38 -32.36 -11.86
N GLN A 273 6.72 -31.72 -10.88
CA GLN A 273 5.52 -32.25 -10.23
C GLN A 273 4.29 -31.41 -10.50
N VAL A 274 4.45 -30.07 -10.47
CA VAL A 274 3.34 -29.13 -10.60
C VAL A 274 3.68 -28.08 -11.64
N GLN A 275 2.76 -27.87 -12.58
CA GLN A 275 2.92 -26.87 -13.64
C GLN A 275 1.98 -25.70 -13.39
N PHE A 276 2.52 -24.50 -13.44
CA PHE A 276 1.78 -23.25 -13.37
C PHE A 276 1.78 -22.57 -14.72
N LYS A 277 0.69 -21.90 -15.08
CA LYS A 277 0.62 -21.03 -16.24
C LYS A 277 0.56 -19.58 -15.76
N LEU A 278 1.41 -18.73 -16.31
CA LEU A 278 1.28 -17.27 -16.23
C LEU A 278 0.84 -16.79 -17.62
N ALA A 279 -0.30 -16.11 -17.69
CA ALA A 279 -0.89 -15.67 -18.95
C ALA A 279 -1.27 -14.19 -18.88
N ILE A 280 -1.25 -13.54 -20.04
CA ILE A 280 -1.77 -12.19 -20.22
C ILE A 280 -2.81 -12.18 -21.35
N GLU A 281 -3.97 -11.62 -21.07
CA GLU A 281 -5.05 -11.42 -22.05
C GLU A 281 -5.50 -9.96 -22.00
N GLY A 282 -5.17 -9.19 -23.02
CA GLY A 282 -5.30 -7.72 -22.97
C GLY A 282 -4.40 -7.14 -21.88
N GLU A 283 -4.99 -6.54 -20.85
CA GLU A 283 -4.29 -5.99 -19.67
C GLU A 283 -4.41 -6.89 -18.43
N VAL A 284 -5.04 -8.06 -18.56
CA VAL A 284 -5.32 -8.95 -17.44
C VAL A 284 -4.22 -10.01 -17.37
N LEU A 285 -3.42 -9.95 -16.29
CA LEU A 285 -2.50 -11.02 -15.92
C LEU A 285 -3.20 -12.04 -15.03
N SER A 286 -2.95 -13.32 -15.28
CA SER A 286 -3.46 -14.39 -14.46
C SER A 286 -2.44 -15.50 -14.27
N MET A 287 -2.46 -16.12 -13.09
CA MET A 287 -1.63 -17.26 -12.76
C MET A 287 -2.46 -18.36 -12.09
N GLY A 288 -2.18 -19.61 -12.42
CA GLY A 288 -2.85 -20.77 -11.86
C GLY A 288 -2.12 -22.07 -12.17
N GLN A 289 -2.39 -23.10 -11.40
CA GLN A 289 -1.93 -24.45 -11.72
C GLN A 289 -2.67 -24.96 -12.96
N ILE A 290 -1.98 -25.69 -13.85
CA ILE A 290 -2.61 -26.29 -15.02
C ILE A 290 -3.68 -27.29 -14.57
N GLY A 291 -4.92 -27.06 -15.01
CA GLY A 291 -6.08 -27.88 -14.64
C GLY A 291 -6.99 -27.22 -13.60
N ASP A 292 -6.51 -26.18 -12.92
CA ASP A 292 -7.26 -25.42 -11.91
C ASP A 292 -7.68 -24.03 -12.43
N PRO A 293 -8.59 -23.33 -11.75
CA PRO A 293 -8.94 -21.95 -12.08
C PRO A 293 -7.71 -21.03 -12.05
N MET A 294 -7.64 -20.13 -13.04
CA MET A 294 -6.63 -19.08 -13.07
C MET A 294 -7.07 -17.91 -12.18
N TYR A 295 -6.16 -17.41 -11.37
CA TYR A 295 -6.41 -16.26 -10.50
C TYR A 295 -5.73 -15.03 -11.07
N ARG A 296 -6.39 -13.87 -10.96
CA ARG A 296 -5.82 -12.61 -11.41
C ARG A 296 -4.61 -12.26 -10.53
N VAL A 297 -3.53 -11.85 -11.18
CA VAL A 297 -2.32 -11.36 -10.51
C VAL A 297 -2.06 -9.93 -10.94
N TYR A 298 -1.39 -9.18 -10.09
CA TYR A 298 -1.36 -7.73 -10.19
C TYR A 298 0.06 -7.21 -10.08
N PRO A 299 0.52 -6.33 -10.98
CA PRO A 299 1.81 -5.69 -10.84
C PRO A 299 1.90 -4.91 -9.52
N ARG A 300 2.90 -5.24 -8.70
CA ARG A 300 3.35 -4.42 -7.56
C ARG A 300 4.41 -3.41 -8.00
N ASN A 301 5.25 -3.82 -8.94
CA ASN A 301 6.23 -3.00 -9.63
C ASN A 301 6.63 -3.76 -10.90
N ASP A 302 7.60 -3.24 -11.65
CA ASP A 302 7.97 -3.82 -12.94
C ASP A 302 8.53 -5.22 -12.84
N SER A 303 9.00 -5.68 -11.68
CA SER A 303 9.62 -6.99 -11.48
C SER A 303 8.82 -7.94 -10.57
N THR A 304 7.69 -7.50 -10.03
CA THR A 304 6.94 -8.26 -9.03
C THR A 304 5.45 -8.22 -9.32
N LEU A 305 4.84 -9.39 -9.50
CA LEU A 305 3.40 -9.56 -9.45
C LEU A 305 2.98 -10.02 -8.05
N TYR A 306 1.75 -9.70 -7.68
CA TYR A 306 1.12 -10.11 -6.44
C TYR A 306 -0.16 -10.89 -6.72
N LEU A 307 -0.31 -12.03 -6.06
CA LEU A 307 -1.49 -12.87 -6.08
C LEU A 307 -2.19 -12.76 -4.71
N PRO A 308 -3.26 -11.95 -4.60
CA PRO A 308 -3.87 -11.66 -3.31
C PRO A 308 -4.51 -12.87 -2.64
N GLN A 309 -5.14 -13.76 -3.41
CA GLN A 309 -5.87 -14.93 -2.89
C GLN A 309 -4.96 -15.91 -2.13
N ALA A 310 -3.66 -15.90 -2.41
CA ALA A 310 -2.68 -16.78 -1.80
C ALA A 310 -1.59 -16.04 -1.00
N ASP A 311 -1.65 -14.70 -0.96
CA ASP A 311 -0.58 -13.85 -0.43
C ASP A 311 0.81 -14.27 -0.96
N LEU A 312 0.90 -14.38 -2.30
CA LEU A 312 2.10 -14.80 -3.00
C LEU A 312 2.65 -13.66 -3.87
N LYS A 313 3.97 -13.48 -3.83
CA LYS A 313 4.69 -12.59 -4.74
C LYS A 313 5.35 -13.43 -5.84
N ILE A 314 5.17 -13.04 -7.08
CA ILE A 314 5.83 -13.65 -8.24
C ILE A 314 6.92 -12.68 -8.69
N LEU A 315 8.18 -13.05 -8.49
CA LEU A 315 9.33 -12.25 -8.89
C LEU A 315 9.74 -12.66 -10.30
N CYS A 316 9.70 -11.70 -11.22
CA CYS A 316 10.11 -11.85 -12.61
C CYS A 316 11.39 -11.04 -12.85
N ASP A 317 12.41 -11.68 -13.39
CA ASP A 317 13.68 -11.06 -13.76
C ASP A 317 13.72 -10.68 -15.25
N HIS A 318 12.61 -10.86 -15.97
CA HIS A 318 12.42 -10.50 -17.37
C HIS A 318 13.36 -11.23 -18.35
N ASN A 319 14.02 -12.31 -17.92
CA ASN A 319 14.83 -13.13 -18.83
C ASN A 319 14.00 -14.16 -19.61
N GLY A 320 12.73 -14.34 -19.25
CA GLY A 320 11.84 -15.31 -19.86
C GLY A 320 12.25 -16.77 -19.66
N GLU A 321 13.12 -17.08 -18.69
CA GLU A 321 13.61 -18.43 -18.39
C GLU A 321 13.04 -18.98 -17.09
N SER A 322 12.78 -18.13 -16.09
CA SER A 322 12.28 -18.57 -14.79
C SER A 322 11.54 -17.45 -14.04
N ILE A 323 10.69 -17.86 -13.09
CA ILE A 323 10.06 -16.96 -12.13
C ILE A 323 10.27 -17.51 -10.72
N ARG A 324 10.18 -16.66 -9.71
CA ARG A 324 10.24 -17.08 -8.30
C ARG A 324 8.92 -16.80 -7.58
N LEU A 325 8.34 -17.83 -6.98
CA LEU A 325 7.20 -17.68 -6.07
C LEU A 325 7.71 -17.48 -4.66
N LYS A 326 7.51 -16.27 -4.11
CA LYS A 326 7.85 -15.91 -2.73
C LYS A 326 6.57 -15.84 -1.89
N GLY A 327 6.44 -16.78 -0.95
CA GLY A 327 5.45 -16.73 0.13
C GLY A 327 6.07 -16.29 1.45
N LYS A 328 5.30 -16.33 2.55
CA LYS A 328 5.75 -15.86 3.87
C LYS A 328 7.03 -16.52 4.41
N ARG A 329 7.26 -17.81 4.10
CA ARG A 329 8.35 -18.60 4.71
C ARG A 329 9.37 -19.18 3.73
N SER A 330 9.11 -19.09 2.42
CA SER A 330 9.96 -19.73 1.41
C SER A 330 9.83 -19.04 0.06
N THR A 331 10.92 -19.10 -0.70
CA THR A 331 10.94 -18.73 -2.10
C THR A 331 11.22 -19.97 -2.93
N GLN A 332 10.38 -20.25 -3.93
CA GLN A 332 10.51 -21.37 -4.84
C GLN A 332 10.82 -20.87 -6.24
N LEU A 333 11.77 -21.50 -6.92
CA LEU A 333 12.11 -21.20 -8.31
C LEU A 333 11.31 -22.10 -9.23
N LEU A 334 10.62 -21.51 -10.22
CA LEU A 334 9.91 -22.25 -11.25
C LEU A 334 10.58 -21.98 -12.59
N LYS A 335 10.90 -23.05 -13.31
CA LYS A 335 11.59 -22.95 -14.62
C LYS A 335 10.57 -22.95 -15.75
N ARG A 336 10.75 -22.07 -16.73
CA ARG A 336 9.87 -22.03 -17.90
C ARG A 336 10.06 -23.31 -18.71
N ILE A 337 8.94 -23.94 -19.04
CA ILE A 337 8.90 -25.03 -20.00
C ILE A 337 8.99 -24.38 -21.38
N LYS A 338 10.11 -24.61 -22.07
CA LYS A 338 10.27 -24.18 -23.46
C LYS A 338 9.28 -25.01 -24.33
N PRO A 339 8.58 -24.37 -25.27
CA PRO A 339 7.65 -25.07 -26.16
C PRO A 339 8.33 -26.15 -27.01
#